data_AF-A0A972VHZ8-F1
#
_entry.id   AF-A0A972VHZ8-F1
#
_cell.length_a   1.000
_cell.length_b   1.000
_cell.length_c   1.000
_cell.angle_alpha   90.00
_cell.angle_beta   90.00
_cell.angle_gamma   90.00
#
_symmetry.space_group_name_H-M   'P 1'
#
loop_
_entity.id
_entity.type
_entity.pdbx_description
1 polymer ?
#
loop_
_entity_poly.entity_id
_entity_poly.type
_entity_poly.pdbx_seq_one_letter_code
_entity_poly.pdbx_strand_id
1 'polypeptide(L)'
;MHHFSQAVQILFIASCLILFSGDADAADPTTSLWFNQPATGFHQSLPLGNGRIGAMVFGGIHEERIVLNESSVWSGSRQEADRPEAHTALPEIRRLLLAGDNVGAEKLVNANFTCQDQGSGQGRGAKVPFGCYQVLGDLKLTFGPTNATGQIDGYRRELDLTRGLARVAYTQDGVAFTREHFVSAPDEVFVSRLAADKAGALSFTVTLDRPERFVTLTNDANELLMTGTLDDGQGGQGVTYAARLRVLIQGGSIRRAADRLMVTGADTAVLLLAAATDYQGFAGRQIADPIAATTLDLDRAVTKPFNRLKIRQCTDHQTWFNRVDLDLPVTANSDLPTGKRLIGFAKGAADPALAALYFNYGRYLLISSSRPGGLPANLQGIWAEEIQTPWNGDWHLDINIQMNYWPAEVCNLSELHEPMLKLIASMVEPGRKTAQAYYNARGWVAHVITNPWGFTSPGERASWGATVSGSAWLCQHLWEHYAYTLDPDFLRWA
;
A
#
# COMPACT_ATOMS: atom_id res chain seq x y z
N MET A 1 69.83 -43.04 -15.61
CA MET A 1 69.04 -42.01 -14.92
C MET A 1 67.73 -41.86 -15.71
N HIS A 2 66.81 -42.85 -15.70
CA HIS A 2 65.67 -43.00 -14.76
C HIS A 2 64.87 -41.69 -14.59
N HIS A 3 63.56 -41.57 -14.72
CA HIS A 3 62.38 -42.41 -15.04
C HIS A 3 61.18 -41.43 -15.18
N PHE A 4 60.12 -41.77 -15.94
CA PHE A 4 58.65 -41.62 -15.69
C PHE A 4 58.11 -40.41 -14.87
N SER A 5 56.96 -39.76 -15.11
CA SER A 5 55.61 -40.20 -15.48
C SER A 5 54.68 -38.97 -15.64
N GLN A 6 53.56 -39.15 -16.35
CA GLN A 6 52.33 -38.33 -16.27
C GLN A 6 51.78 -38.20 -14.83
N ALA A 7 51.13 -37.06 -14.51
CA ALA A 7 50.06 -36.91 -13.51
C ALA A 7 49.35 -35.56 -13.77
N VAL A 8 48.13 -35.54 -14.32
CA VAL A 8 46.85 -35.41 -13.57
C VAL A 8 46.89 -34.30 -12.50
N GLN A 9 46.29 -33.14 -12.80
CA GLN A 9 45.81 -32.20 -11.79
C GLN A 9 44.27 -32.16 -11.87
N ILE A 10 43.67 -33.04 -11.08
CA ILE A 10 42.32 -32.91 -10.51
C ILE A 10 42.51 -32.25 -9.14
N LEU A 11 41.46 -31.59 -8.63
CA LEU A 11 41.22 -31.01 -7.28
C LEU A 11 41.40 -29.48 -7.24
N PHE A 12 40.47 -28.68 -6.72
CA PHE A 12 39.20 -28.91 -6.03
C PHE A 12 38.32 -27.66 -6.27
N ILE A 13 37.13 -27.80 -6.85
CA ILE A 13 36.08 -26.80 -6.68
C ILE A 13 35.58 -26.97 -5.26
N ALA A 14 36.00 -26.09 -4.36
CA ALA A 14 35.44 -26.00 -3.03
C ALA A 14 34.02 -25.44 -3.14
N SER A 15 33.05 -26.34 -3.28
CA SER A 15 31.65 -26.05 -3.02
C SER A 15 31.52 -25.56 -1.58
N CYS A 16 31.44 -24.25 -1.40
CA CYS A 16 31.00 -23.65 -0.14
C CYS A 16 29.51 -23.93 0.02
N LEU A 17 29.19 -25.14 0.47
CA LEU A 17 27.99 -25.40 1.25
C LEU A 17 28.15 -24.63 2.56
N ILE A 18 27.75 -23.35 2.54
CA ILE A 18 27.35 -22.69 3.77
C ILE A 18 26.02 -23.35 4.15
N LEU A 19 26.12 -24.41 4.94
CA LEU A 19 25.03 -24.86 5.78
C LEU A 19 24.73 -23.69 6.72
N PHE A 20 23.74 -22.87 6.36
CA PHE A 20 23.04 -22.05 7.35
C PHE A 20 22.32 -23.05 8.26
N SER A 21 23.01 -23.51 9.30
CA SER A 21 22.36 -23.99 10.51
C SER A 21 21.56 -22.80 11.04
N GLY A 22 20.28 -22.79 10.72
CA GLY A 22 19.34 -21.80 11.21
C GLY A 22 19.15 -22.00 12.71
N ASP A 23 19.85 -21.20 13.49
CA ASP A 23 19.22 -20.67 14.70
C ASP A 23 18.17 -19.69 14.19
N ALA A 24 16.94 -20.18 14.10
CA ALA A 24 15.78 -19.30 14.01
C ALA A 24 15.72 -18.57 15.35
N ASP A 25 16.30 -17.36 15.42
CA ASP A 25 15.98 -16.42 16.49
C ASP A 25 14.45 -16.42 16.64
N ALA A 26 13.98 -16.77 17.83
CA ALA A 26 12.56 -16.81 18.11
C ALA A 26 11.96 -15.44 17.72
N ALA A 27 10.95 -15.45 16.85
CA ALA A 27 10.37 -14.21 16.35
C ALA A 27 9.86 -13.37 17.53
N ASP A 28 10.34 -12.13 17.63
CA ASP A 28 9.96 -11.21 18.71
C ASP A 28 8.44 -10.96 18.66
N PRO A 29 7.70 -11.28 19.73
CA PRO A 29 6.24 -11.13 19.76
C PRO A 29 5.79 -9.65 19.73
N THR A 30 6.69 -8.68 19.88
CA THR A 30 6.41 -7.24 19.78
C THR A 30 6.61 -6.68 18.37
N THR A 31 7.20 -7.45 17.44
CA THR A 31 7.46 -7.01 16.06
C THR A 31 7.12 -8.08 15.01
N SER A 32 6.51 -9.20 15.40
CA SER A 32 6.07 -10.25 14.49
C SER A 32 4.56 -10.51 14.58
N LEU A 33 3.87 -10.35 13.45
CA LEU A 33 2.55 -10.94 13.26
C LEU A 33 2.73 -12.32 12.64
N TRP A 34 2.15 -13.37 13.22
CA TRP A 34 2.24 -14.70 12.63
C TRP A 34 0.97 -15.52 12.80
N PHE A 35 0.73 -16.40 11.83
CA PHE A 35 -0.46 -17.20 11.71
C PHE A 35 -0.10 -18.61 11.23
N ASN A 36 -0.85 -19.60 11.74
CA ASN A 36 -0.65 -21.02 11.44
C ASN A 36 -1.63 -21.54 10.37
N GLN A 37 -2.25 -20.65 9.61
CA GLN A 37 -3.15 -20.99 8.49
C GLN A 37 -3.15 -19.86 7.43
N PRO A 38 -3.44 -20.17 6.15
CA PRO A 38 -3.65 -19.17 5.12
C PRO A 38 -4.75 -18.16 5.47
N ALA A 39 -4.68 -16.97 4.91
CA ALA A 39 -5.76 -16.00 4.98
C ALA A 39 -6.96 -16.48 4.16
N THR A 40 -8.17 -16.37 4.72
CA THR A 40 -9.43 -16.67 4.01
C THR A 40 -10.09 -15.42 3.43
N GLY A 41 -9.50 -14.25 3.61
CA GLY A 41 -10.02 -12.96 3.12
C GLY A 41 -9.02 -11.83 3.34
N PHE A 42 -9.30 -10.68 2.72
CA PHE A 42 -8.41 -9.52 2.68
C PHE A 42 -7.93 -9.04 4.06
N HIS A 43 -8.84 -8.88 5.02
CA HIS A 43 -8.50 -8.43 6.38
C HIS A 43 -7.62 -9.40 7.18
N GLN A 44 -7.41 -10.63 6.69
CA GLN A 44 -6.49 -11.60 7.31
C GLN A 44 -5.12 -11.64 6.62
N SER A 45 -4.99 -11.03 5.44
CA SER A 45 -3.75 -11.02 4.65
C SER A 45 -2.69 -10.08 5.27
N LEU A 46 -1.43 -10.23 4.86
CA LEU A 46 -0.30 -9.47 5.40
C LEU A 46 0.00 -8.25 4.51
N PRO A 47 -0.12 -7.01 5.02
CA PRO A 47 0.19 -5.81 4.24
C PRO A 47 1.70 -5.60 4.15
N LEU A 48 2.15 -5.29 2.93
CA LEU A 48 3.49 -4.82 2.60
C LEU A 48 3.36 -3.53 1.80
N GLY A 49 4.32 -2.62 1.93
CA GLY A 49 4.33 -1.41 1.12
C GLY A 49 5.62 -0.60 1.24
N ASN A 50 5.87 0.23 0.22
CA ASN A 50 7.01 1.16 0.18
C ASN A 50 6.55 2.64 0.13
N GLY A 51 5.32 2.93 0.56
CA GLY A 51 4.67 4.24 0.45
C GLY A 51 3.99 4.51 -0.89
N ARG A 52 4.19 3.65 -1.89
CA ARG A 52 3.60 3.78 -3.22
C ARG A 52 2.99 2.48 -3.74
N ILE A 53 3.79 1.42 -3.84
CA ILE A 53 3.33 0.08 -4.17
C ILE A 53 2.90 -0.61 -2.88
N GLY A 54 1.70 -1.19 -2.88
CA GLY A 54 1.16 -2.03 -1.81
C GLY A 54 0.97 -3.47 -2.28
N ALA A 55 1.16 -4.42 -1.37
CA ALA A 55 0.89 -5.83 -1.60
C ALA A 55 0.25 -6.48 -0.36
N MET A 56 -0.82 -7.24 -0.55
CA MET A 56 -1.52 -7.95 0.52
C MET A 56 -1.39 -9.46 0.31
N VAL A 57 -0.58 -10.12 1.13
CA VAL A 57 -0.18 -11.54 0.93
C VAL A 57 -1.11 -12.48 1.69
N PHE A 58 -1.75 -13.41 0.97
CA PHE A 58 -2.71 -14.36 1.58
C PHE A 58 -2.03 -15.61 2.15
N GLY A 59 -0.95 -16.08 1.51
CA GLY A 59 -0.18 -17.24 1.93
C GLY A 59 -0.82 -18.58 1.59
N GLY A 60 -1.69 -18.65 0.58
CA GLY A 60 -2.37 -19.89 0.21
C GLY A 60 -1.42 -20.96 -0.34
N ILE A 61 -1.74 -22.24 -0.13
CA ILE A 61 -0.82 -23.37 -0.40
C ILE A 61 -0.90 -23.80 -1.88
N HIS A 62 -2.12 -24.01 -2.38
CA HIS A 62 -2.34 -24.42 -3.78
C HIS A 62 -2.56 -23.23 -4.71
N GLU A 63 -3.10 -22.15 -4.15
CA GLU A 63 -3.26 -20.86 -4.83
C GLU A 63 -2.77 -19.76 -3.90
N GLU A 64 -1.78 -19.00 -4.35
CA GLU A 64 -1.42 -17.73 -3.73
C GLU A 64 -2.18 -16.60 -4.40
N ARG A 65 -2.72 -15.69 -3.60
CA ARG A 65 -3.29 -14.43 -4.06
C ARG A 65 -2.55 -13.30 -3.37
N ILE A 66 -2.02 -12.38 -4.17
CA ILE A 66 -1.41 -11.15 -3.69
C ILE A 66 -2.19 -10.00 -4.32
N VAL A 67 -2.94 -9.27 -3.51
CA VAL A 67 -3.65 -8.06 -3.97
C VAL A 67 -2.63 -6.94 -4.09
N LEU A 68 -2.53 -6.34 -5.27
CA LEU A 68 -1.57 -5.28 -5.59
C LEU A 68 -2.27 -3.93 -5.59
N ASN A 69 -1.53 -2.93 -5.14
CA ASN A 69 -1.95 -1.54 -5.13
C ASN A 69 -0.81 -0.64 -5.62
N GLU A 70 -1.17 0.49 -6.20
CA GLU A 70 -0.26 1.59 -6.48
C GLU A 70 -0.99 2.89 -6.10
N SER A 71 -0.36 3.73 -5.26
CA SER A 71 -1.03 4.83 -4.54
C SER A 71 -1.74 5.85 -5.44
N SER A 72 -1.39 5.93 -6.72
CA SER A 72 -1.95 6.85 -7.71
C SER A 72 -2.95 6.21 -8.68
N VAL A 73 -3.34 4.96 -8.44
CA VAL A 73 -4.45 4.30 -9.18
C VAL A 73 -5.79 4.85 -8.66
N TRP A 74 -6.18 6.00 -9.20
CA TRP A 74 -7.43 6.69 -8.89
C TRP A 74 -8.25 6.94 -10.15
N SER A 75 -9.55 6.65 -10.07
CA SER A 75 -10.49 7.16 -11.06
C SER A 75 -10.82 8.63 -10.78
N GLY A 76 -11.60 9.23 -11.67
CA GLY A 76 -12.05 10.60 -11.56
C GLY A 76 -11.15 11.59 -12.28
N SER A 77 -11.46 12.86 -12.07
CA SER A 77 -10.84 14.01 -12.69
C SER A 77 -11.19 15.27 -11.89
N ARG A 78 -10.67 16.42 -12.31
CA ARG A 78 -11.04 17.70 -11.69
C ARG A 78 -12.54 17.96 -11.87
N GLN A 79 -13.22 18.34 -10.80
CA GLN A 79 -14.63 18.74 -10.79
C GLN A 79 -14.76 20.19 -10.31
N GLU A 80 -15.50 21.02 -11.06
CA GLU A 80 -15.88 22.37 -10.62
C GLU A 80 -17.16 22.27 -9.79
N ALA A 81 -17.02 21.82 -8.53
CA ALA A 81 -18.12 21.46 -7.65
C ALA A 81 -18.62 22.59 -6.73
N ASP A 82 -18.02 23.78 -6.82
CA ASP A 82 -18.43 24.95 -6.04
C ASP A 82 -19.69 25.61 -6.59
N ARG A 83 -20.48 26.22 -5.70
CA ARG A 83 -21.62 27.09 -6.05
C ARG A 83 -21.23 28.56 -5.90
N PRO A 84 -20.96 29.33 -6.98
CA PRO A 84 -20.36 30.66 -6.88
C PRO A 84 -21.13 31.67 -6.01
N GLU A 85 -22.46 31.58 -5.98
CA GLU A 85 -23.33 32.51 -5.26
C GLU A 85 -23.87 31.96 -3.92
N ALA A 86 -23.32 30.85 -3.43
CA ALA A 86 -23.79 30.22 -2.19
C ALA A 86 -23.76 31.19 -0.99
N HIS A 87 -22.74 32.05 -0.93
CA HIS A 87 -22.58 33.06 0.13
C HIS A 87 -23.80 33.98 0.32
N THR A 88 -24.64 34.17 -0.72
CA THR A 88 -25.84 35.02 -0.64
C THR A 88 -26.89 34.47 0.33
N ALA A 89 -26.92 33.15 0.54
CA ALA A 89 -27.84 32.51 1.50
C ALA A 89 -27.32 32.54 2.96
N LEU A 90 -26.04 32.83 3.17
CA LEU A 90 -25.39 32.77 4.48
C LEU A 90 -26.02 33.70 5.54
N PRO A 91 -26.40 34.96 5.24
CA PRO A 91 -27.03 35.84 6.23
C PRO A 91 -28.34 35.27 6.76
N GLU A 92 -29.16 34.68 5.90
CA GLU A 92 -30.45 34.11 6.31
C GLU A 92 -30.27 32.80 7.08
N ILE A 93 -29.34 31.93 6.66
CA ILE A 93 -28.96 30.73 7.43
C ILE A 93 -28.58 31.11 8.86
N ARG A 94 -27.73 32.13 9.03
CA ARG A 94 -27.30 32.62 10.35
C ARG A 94 -28.48 33.21 11.14
N ARG A 95 -29.36 33.97 10.50
CA ARG A 95 -30.55 34.54 11.14
C ARG A 95 -31.46 33.44 11.69
N LEU A 96 -31.71 32.38 10.92
CA LEU A 96 -32.54 31.24 11.33
C LEU A 96 -31.92 30.48 12.50
N LEU A 97 -30.62 30.18 12.46
CA LEU A 97 -29.90 29.53 13.56
C LEU A 97 -29.99 30.35 14.86
N LEU A 98 -29.76 31.67 14.78
CA LEU A 98 -29.85 32.56 15.95
C LEU A 98 -31.27 32.70 16.50
N ALA A 99 -32.30 32.50 15.66
CA ALA A 99 -33.70 32.45 16.08
C ALA A 99 -34.12 31.07 16.62
N GLY A 100 -33.23 30.07 16.60
CA GLY A 100 -33.52 28.70 17.03
C GLY A 100 -34.24 27.84 15.98
N ASP A 101 -34.42 28.33 14.76
CA ASP A 101 -35.03 27.57 13.66
C ASP A 101 -33.98 26.74 12.91
N ASN A 102 -33.56 25.65 13.56
CA ASN A 102 -32.55 24.75 13.00
C ASN A 102 -33.04 24.02 11.74
N VAL A 103 -34.34 23.70 11.66
CA VAL A 103 -34.94 23.02 10.50
C VAL A 103 -34.96 23.93 9.27
N GLY A 104 -35.35 25.20 9.46
CA GLY A 104 -35.29 26.21 8.41
C GLY A 104 -33.86 26.45 7.94
N ALA A 105 -32.90 26.57 8.87
CA ALA A 105 -31.49 26.72 8.54
C ALA A 105 -30.93 25.52 7.76
N GLU A 106 -31.19 24.30 8.21
CA GLU A 106 -30.76 23.07 7.54
C GLU A 106 -31.32 22.96 6.12
N LYS A 107 -32.58 23.37 5.91
CA LYS A 107 -33.18 23.43 4.57
C LYS A 107 -32.40 24.36 3.64
N LEU A 108 -32.01 25.54 4.13
CA LEU A 108 -31.21 26.47 3.34
C LEU A 108 -29.78 25.99 3.10
N VAL A 109 -29.17 25.30 4.07
CA VAL A 109 -27.84 24.67 3.89
C VAL A 109 -27.91 23.61 2.81
N ASN A 110 -28.88 22.69 2.86
CA ASN A 110 -29.02 21.65 1.84
C ASN A 110 -29.26 22.23 0.43
N ALA A 111 -29.96 23.37 0.34
CA ALA A 111 -30.23 24.02 -0.94
C ALA A 111 -29.05 24.83 -1.50
N ASN A 112 -28.16 25.38 -0.65
CA ASN A 112 -27.16 26.38 -1.07
C ASN A 112 -25.72 26.07 -0.65
N PHE A 113 -25.50 25.34 0.45
CA PHE A 113 -24.20 25.04 1.08
C PHE A 113 -23.79 23.57 0.94
N THR A 114 -24.12 22.98 -0.20
CA THR A 114 -23.65 21.66 -0.65
C THR A 114 -22.85 21.85 -1.94
N CYS A 115 -22.04 20.87 -2.36
CA CYS A 115 -21.49 20.91 -3.71
C CYS A 115 -22.60 20.99 -4.77
N GLN A 116 -22.27 21.51 -5.95
CA GLN A 116 -23.06 21.25 -7.15
C GLN A 116 -22.67 19.91 -7.77
N ASP A 117 -23.52 19.42 -8.66
CA ASP A 117 -23.36 18.14 -9.35
C ASP A 117 -23.22 16.94 -8.39
N GLN A 118 -22.43 15.94 -8.78
CA GLN A 118 -22.45 14.61 -8.18
C GLN A 118 -21.64 14.50 -6.87
N GLY A 119 -20.83 15.51 -6.54
CA GLY A 119 -19.89 15.46 -5.41
C GLY A 119 -19.06 14.18 -5.39
N SER A 120 -18.91 13.59 -4.21
CA SER A 120 -18.26 12.29 -3.97
C SER A 120 -18.98 11.07 -4.57
N GLY A 121 -20.11 11.27 -5.25
CA GLY A 121 -21.02 10.20 -5.63
C GLY A 121 -21.65 9.54 -4.39
N GLN A 122 -21.78 10.27 -3.28
CA GLN A 122 -22.22 9.76 -1.97
C GLN A 122 -21.33 8.59 -1.49
N GLY A 123 -20.01 8.75 -1.59
CA GLY A 123 -19.03 7.71 -1.29
C GLY A 123 -18.95 6.59 -2.34
N ARG A 124 -19.50 6.82 -3.55
CA ARG A 124 -19.50 5.89 -4.69
C ARG A 124 -18.97 6.53 -5.98
N GLY A 125 -17.81 7.17 -5.87
CA GLY A 125 -17.18 8.00 -6.87
C GLY A 125 -16.38 7.29 -7.96
N ALA A 126 -16.36 5.95 -8.02
CA ALA A 126 -15.57 5.22 -9.03
C ALA A 126 -15.95 5.55 -10.49
N LYS A 127 -17.13 6.13 -10.73
CA LYS A 127 -17.67 6.49 -12.05
C LYS A 127 -18.12 7.96 -12.13
N VAL A 128 -17.68 8.80 -11.19
CA VAL A 128 -18.02 10.24 -11.16
C VAL A 128 -16.73 11.06 -11.02
N PRO A 129 -16.72 12.36 -11.34
CA PRO A 129 -15.48 13.12 -11.42
C PRO A 129 -14.69 13.14 -10.11
N PHE A 130 -15.34 13.15 -8.93
CA PHE A 130 -14.64 13.06 -7.65
C PHE A 130 -13.69 11.86 -7.55
N GLY A 131 -14.00 10.73 -8.17
CA GLY A 131 -13.09 9.60 -8.24
C GLY A 131 -13.11 8.67 -7.04
N CYS A 132 -12.25 7.66 -7.10
CA CYS A 132 -12.11 6.62 -6.09
C CYS A 132 -10.72 5.98 -6.21
N TYR A 133 -10.08 5.71 -5.08
CA TYR A 133 -8.90 4.86 -5.01
C TYR A 133 -9.26 3.43 -5.37
N GLN A 134 -8.45 2.76 -6.19
CA GLN A 134 -8.78 1.42 -6.66
C GLN A 134 -7.59 0.46 -6.56
N VAL A 135 -7.93 -0.82 -6.41
CA VAL A 135 -6.98 -1.93 -6.58
C VAL A 135 -6.25 -1.84 -7.93
N LEU A 136 -4.95 -2.12 -7.94
CA LEU A 136 -4.18 -2.25 -9.18
C LEU A 136 -4.53 -3.56 -9.90
N GLY A 137 -4.61 -4.65 -9.13
CA GLY A 137 -5.03 -5.97 -9.59
C GLY A 137 -4.56 -7.09 -8.65
N ASP A 138 -4.78 -8.34 -9.03
CA ASP A 138 -4.28 -9.51 -8.32
C ASP A 138 -3.10 -10.14 -9.07
N LEU A 139 -2.05 -10.49 -8.32
CA LEU A 139 -1.06 -11.47 -8.71
C LEU A 139 -1.46 -12.83 -8.15
N LYS A 140 -1.72 -13.79 -9.03
CA LYS A 140 -2.13 -15.15 -8.63
C LYS A 140 -1.07 -16.16 -9.04
N LEU A 141 -0.72 -17.05 -8.10
CA LEU A 141 0.15 -18.20 -8.35
C LEU A 141 -0.65 -19.47 -8.10
N THR A 142 -0.91 -20.23 -9.15
CA THR A 142 -1.56 -21.55 -9.04
C THR A 142 -0.47 -22.62 -9.10
N PHE A 143 -0.22 -23.28 -7.99
CA PHE A 143 0.79 -24.33 -7.89
C PHE A 143 0.27 -25.62 -8.53
N GLY A 144 1.12 -26.26 -9.35
CA GLY A 144 0.73 -27.39 -10.19
C GLY A 144 0.28 -28.63 -9.38
N PRO A 145 -0.45 -29.57 -10.01
CA PRO A 145 -1.12 -30.69 -9.34
C PRO A 145 -0.17 -31.81 -8.88
N THR A 146 1.12 -31.55 -8.68
CA THR A 146 2.02 -32.51 -8.04
C THR A 146 1.65 -32.62 -6.55
N ASN A 147 0.60 -33.41 -6.30
CA ASN A 147 0.01 -33.87 -5.04
C ASN A 147 -0.84 -32.88 -4.22
N ALA A 148 -1.91 -32.36 -4.81
CA ALA A 148 -2.94 -31.54 -4.12
C ALA A 148 -3.83 -32.31 -3.10
N THR A 149 -3.30 -33.34 -2.44
CA THR A 149 -3.93 -34.07 -1.32
C THR A 149 -2.92 -34.50 -0.24
N GLY A 150 -1.66 -34.08 -0.36
CA GLY A 150 -0.60 -34.39 0.59
C GLY A 150 -0.83 -33.77 1.96
N GLN A 151 -0.31 -34.40 3.01
CA GLN A 151 -0.33 -33.85 4.36
C GLN A 151 0.48 -32.54 4.38
N ILE A 152 -0.12 -31.47 4.91
CA ILE A 152 0.56 -30.19 5.11
C ILE A 152 1.02 -30.13 6.56
N ASP A 153 2.33 -29.99 6.74
CA ASP A 153 2.96 -29.91 8.05
C ASP A 153 3.67 -28.56 8.24
N GLY A 154 3.64 -28.07 9.48
CA GLY A 154 4.43 -26.90 9.89
C GLY A 154 4.08 -25.59 9.18
N TYR A 155 2.84 -25.43 8.70
CA TYR A 155 2.43 -24.19 8.03
C TYR A 155 2.60 -22.98 8.97
N ARG A 156 3.28 -21.95 8.46
CA ARG A 156 3.41 -20.64 9.11
C ARG A 156 3.47 -19.55 8.05
N ARG A 157 2.69 -18.48 8.25
CA ARG A 157 2.91 -17.20 7.58
C ARG A 157 3.16 -16.12 8.62
N GLU A 158 4.06 -15.20 8.31
CA GLU A 158 4.46 -14.14 9.24
C GLU A 158 4.79 -12.84 8.50
N LEU A 159 4.59 -11.72 9.18
CA LEU A 159 5.05 -10.40 8.81
C LEU A 159 6.01 -9.91 9.90
N ASP A 160 7.25 -9.68 9.51
CA ASP A 160 8.29 -9.10 10.35
C ASP A 160 8.28 -7.58 10.17
N LEU A 161 7.87 -6.86 11.21
CA LEU A 161 7.76 -5.41 11.21
C LEU A 161 9.12 -4.72 11.23
N THR A 162 10.15 -5.35 11.80
CA THR A 162 11.51 -4.81 11.86
C THR A 162 12.20 -4.83 10.50
N ARG A 163 11.87 -5.79 9.64
CA ARG A 163 12.46 -5.93 8.30
C ARG A 163 11.52 -5.50 7.17
N GLY A 164 10.23 -5.34 7.44
CA GLY A 164 9.21 -5.08 6.42
C GLY A 164 9.12 -6.21 5.39
N LEU A 165 9.08 -7.45 5.89
CA LEU A 165 9.15 -8.67 5.08
C LEU A 165 8.09 -9.68 5.54
N ALA A 166 7.34 -10.22 4.60
CA ALA A 166 6.45 -11.34 4.85
C ALA A 166 7.07 -12.67 4.42
N ARG A 167 6.81 -13.73 5.17
CA ARG A 167 7.29 -15.08 4.87
C ARG A 167 6.16 -16.08 4.98
N VAL A 168 6.16 -17.09 4.11
CA VAL A 168 5.29 -18.26 4.20
C VAL A 168 6.16 -19.51 4.13
N ALA A 169 5.93 -20.47 5.00
CA ALA A 169 6.66 -21.74 5.03
C ALA A 169 5.71 -22.89 5.35
N TYR A 170 5.89 -24.02 4.68
CA TYR A 170 5.15 -25.27 4.95
C TYR A 170 5.91 -26.45 4.32
N THR A 171 5.61 -27.65 4.78
CA THR A 171 6.06 -28.89 4.14
C THR A 171 4.86 -29.58 3.51
N GLN A 172 5.03 -30.05 2.27
CA GLN A 172 4.04 -30.85 1.56
C GLN A 172 4.74 -32.08 0.97
N ASP A 173 4.29 -33.27 1.35
CA ASP A 173 4.87 -34.56 0.92
C ASP A 173 6.39 -34.65 1.11
N GLY A 174 6.87 -34.15 2.25
CA GLY A 174 8.30 -34.16 2.60
C GLY A 174 9.16 -33.16 1.83
N VAL A 175 8.57 -32.24 1.04
CA VAL A 175 9.26 -31.12 0.41
C VAL A 175 8.93 -29.84 1.19
N ALA A 176 9.95 -29.13 1.67
CA ALA A 176 9.80 -27.85 2.32
C ALA A 176 9.72 -26.72 1.28
N PHE A 177 8.64 -25.94 1.35
CA PHE A 177 8.40 -24.77 0.52
C PHE A 177 8.55 -23.50 1.36
N THR A 178 9.23 -22.51 0.81
CA THR A 178 9.36 -21.18 1.42
C THR A 178 9.05 -20.09 0.41
N ARG A 179 8.36 -19.05 0.88
CA ARG A 179 8.12 -17.82 0.15
C ARG A 179 8.54 -16.62 0.98
N GLU A 180 9.21 -15.67 0.37
CA GLU A 180 9.60 -14.40 0.99
C GLU A 180 9.12 -13.24 0.11
N HIS A 181 8.45 -12.26 0.72
CA HIS A 181 7.80 -11.14 0.03
C HIS A 181 8.19 -9.81 0.68
N PHE A 182 8.48 -8.81 -0.13
CA PHE A 182 8.67 -7.42 0.33
C PHE A 182 8.45 -6.44 -0.82
N VAL A 183 8.25 -5.16 -0.50
CA VAL A 183 8.19 -4.08 -1.50
C VAL A 183 9.40 -3.17 -1.29
N SER A 184 10.34 -3.16 -2.23
CA SER A 184 11.57 -2.36 -2.16
C SER A 184 11.30 -0.90 -2.54
N ALA A 185 11.47 0.04 -1.61
CA ALA A 185 11.53 1.47 -1.94
C ALA A 185 12.78 1.80 -2.78
N PRO A 186 14.00 1.40 -2.38
CA PRO A 186 15.23 1.73 -3.13
C PRO A 186 15.33 1.15 -4.55
N ASP A 187 14.49 0.18 -4.88
CA ASP A 187 14.47 -0.49 -6.19
C ASP A 187 13.11 -0.39 -6.90
N GLU A 188 12.11 0.27 -6.30
CA GLU A 188 10.77 0.53 -6.87
C GLU A 188 10.02 -0.72 -7.36
N VAL A 189 10.17 -1.85 -6.67
CA VAL A 189 9.57 -3.14 -7.05
C VAL A 189 9.04 -3.93 -5.86
N PHE A 190 7.91 -4.61 -6.06
CA PHE A 190 7.54 -5.76 -5.25
C PHE A 190 8.40 -6.97 -5.64
N VAL A 191 8.86 -7.72 -4.64
CA VAL A 191 9.73 -8.88 -4.80
C VAL A 191 9.08 -10.08 -4.10
N SER A 192 8.97 -11.20 -4.81
CA SER A 192 8.51 -12.47 -4.26
C SER A 192 9.48 -13.58 -4.65
N ARG A 193 10.12 -14.21 -3.67
CA ARG A 193 10.97 -15.39 -3.90
C ARG A 193 10.22 -16.64 -3.47
N LEU A 194 10.23 -17.66 -4.31
CA LEU A 194 9.73 -18.99 -4.04
C LEU A 194 10.89 -19.98 -4.08
N ALA A 195 10.93 -20.91 -3.14
CA ALA A 195 11.96 -21.96 -3.09
C ALA A 195 11.36 -23.27 -2.58
N ALA A 196 11.85 -24.38 -3.13
CA ALA A 196 11.68 -25.73 -2.61
C ALA A 196 13.05 -26.29 -2.16
N ASP A 197 13.07 -27.14 -1.15
CA ASP A 197 14.30 -27.82 -0.69
C ASP A 197 14.68 -29.05 -1.54
N LYS A 198 13.82 -29.42 -2.48
CA LYS A 198 14.05 -30.48 -3.48
C LYS A 198 14.16 -29.89 -4.88
N ALA A 199 15.25 -30.22 -5.57
CA ALA A 199 15.48 -29.77 -6.93
C ALA A 199 14.32 -30.19 -7.85
N GLY A 200 13.88 -29.27 -8.70
CA GLY A 200 12.80 -29.45 -9.65
C GLY A 200 11.40 -29.60 -9.04
N ALA A 201 11.20 -29.31 -7.75
CA ALA A 201 9.91 -29.47 -7.09
C ALA A 201 8.96 -28.27 -7.25
N LEU A 202 9.43 -27.12 -7.77
CA LEU A 202 8.62 -25.92 -7.92
C LEU A 202 7.99 -25.82 -9.31
N SER A 203 6.67 -25.98 -9.39
CA SER A 203 5.91 -25.74 -10.63
C SER A 203 4.66 -24.91 -10.33
N PHE A 204 4.43 -23.85 -11.10
CA PHE A 204 3.28 -22.96 -10.92
C PHE A 204 2.93 -22.21 -12.20
N THR A 205 1.68 -21.77 -12.29
CA THR A 205 1.23 -20.79 -13.28
C THR A 205 1.07 -19.45 -12.59
N VAL A 206 1.52 -18.38 -13.23
CA VAL A 206 1.35 -17.01 -12.76
C VAL A 206 0.48 -16.20 -13.72
N THR A 207 -0.47 -15.44 -13.15
CA THR A 207 -1.34 -14.51 -13.87
C THR A 207 -1.38 -13.16 -13.17
N LEU A 208 -1.67 -12.11 -13.97
CA LEU A 208 -2.05 -10.79 -13.50
C LEU A 208 -3.42 -10.44 -14.07
N ASP A 209 -4.36 -10.10 -13.20
CA ASP A 209 -5.69 -9.66 -13.60
C ASP A 209 -6.22 -8.53 -12.71
N ARG A 210 -7.29 -7.89 -13.17
CA ARG A 210 -8.02 -6.84 -12.46
C ARG A 210 -9.52 -7.04 -12.72
N PRO A 211 -10.45 -6.60 -11.87
CA PRO A 211 -11.88 -6.78 -12.14
C PRO A 211 -12.38 -6.13 -13.45
N GLU A 212 -11.80 -5.01 -13.87
CA GLU A 212 -12.18 -4.29 -15.10
C GLU A 212 -11.01 -3.50 -15.70
N ARG A 213 -11.19 -2.99 -16.93
CA ARG A 213 -10.28 -2.03 -17.59
C ARG A 213 -8.81 -2.47 -17.58
N PHE A 214 -8.55 -3.70 -18.02
CA PHE A 214 -7.20 -4.23 -18.13
C PHE A 214 -7.04 -5.09 -19.38
N VAL A 215 -5.79 -5.16 -19.86
CA VAL A 215 -5.31 -6.16 -20.81
C VAL A 215 -3.97 -6.66 -20.26
N THR A 216 -3.80 -7.98 -20.19
CA THR A 216 -2.55 -8.62 -19.79
C THR A 216 -1.95 -9.38 -20.97
N LEU A 217 -0.69 -9.10 -21.31
CA LEU A 217 0.04 -9.75 -22.39
C LEU A 217 1.40 -10.25 -21.90
N THR A 218 1.88 -11.34 -22.49
CA THR A 218 3.27 -11.78 -22.33
C THR A 218 4.21 -11.22 -23.39
N ASN A 219 5.51 -11.24 -23.12
CA ASN A 219 6.55 -10.88 -24.10
C ASN A 219 7.74 -11.87 -24.09
N ASP A 220 8.78 -11.55 -24.88
CA ASP A 220 9.98 -12.38 -25.02
C ASP A 220 10.92 -12.39 -23.80
N ALA A 221 10.75 -11.47 -22.86
CA ALA A 221 11.54 -11.38 -21.64
C ALA A 221 10.96 -12.18 -20.46
N ASN A 222 10.04 -13.11 -20.71
CA ASN A 222 9.27 -13.83 -19.68
C ASN A 222 8.56 -12.88 -18.71
N GLU A 223 7.88 -11.89 -19.27
CA GLU A 223 7.13 -10.92 -18.50
C GLU A 223 5.62 -11.06 -18.73
N LEU A 224 4.86 -10.59 -17.74
CA LEU A 224 3.46 -10.21 -17.89
C LEU A 224 3.38 -8.69 -17.79
N LEU A 225 2.78 -8.04 -18.79
CA LEU A 225 2.46 -6.63 -18.77
C LEU A 225 0.94 -6.49 -18.74
N MET A 226 0.43 -5.98 -17.61
CA MET A 226 -0.97 -5.58 -17.45
C MET A 226 -1.08 -4.06 -17.58
N THR A 227 -1.91 -3.59 -18.51
CA THR A 227 -2.14 -2.17 -18.76
C THR A 227 -3.62 -1.85 -18.80
N GLY A 228 -3.97 -0.61 -18.46
CA GLY A 228 -5.34 -0.12 -18.63
C GLY A 228 -5.45 1.37 -18.35
N THR A 229 -6.66 1.90 -18.56
CA THR A 229 -6.99 3.31 -18.30
C THR A 229 -8.28 3.39 -17.51
N LEU A 230 -8.21 4.13 -16.40
CA LEU A 230 -9.29 4.29 -15.44
C LEU A 230 -10.38 5.19 -16.01
N ASP A 231 -11.53 5.19 -15.35
CA ASP A 231 -12.64 6.11 -15.66
C ASP A 231 -12.28 7.52 -15.18
N ASP A 232 -12.47 8.56 -15.99
CA ASP A 232 -12.31 9.95 -15.56
C ASP A 232 -13.56 10.49 -14.82
N GLY A 233 -14.63 9.69 -14.75
CA GLY A 233 -15.89 10.07 -14.14
C GLY A 233 -16.77 11.00 -15.00
N GLN A 234 -16.34 11.30 -16.23
CA GLN A 234 -17.06 12.11 -17.22
C GLN A 234 -17.42 11.29 -18.48
N GLY A 235 -17.17 9.98 -18.46
CA GLY A 235 -17.39 9.07 -19.59
C GLY A 235 -16.19 8.94 -20.53
N GLY A 236 -15.04 9.51 -20.15
CA GLY A 236 -13.79 9.47 -20.88
C GLY A 236 -12.74 8.54 -20.25
N GLN A 237 -11.49 8.94 -20.39
CA GLN A 237 -10.30 8.18 -20.00
C GLN A 237 -9.53 9.00 -18.97
N GLY A 238 -9.33 8.42 -17.78
CA GLY A 238 -8.56 9.03 -16.69
C GLY A 238 -7.12 8.52 -16.69
N VAL A 239 -6.61 8.25 -15.49
CA VAL A 239 -5.24 7.75 -15.27
C VAL A 239 -5.00 6.44 -16.04
N THR A 240 -3.92 6.38 -16.81
CA THR A 240 -3.38 5.15 -17.39
C THR A 240 -2.36 4.53 -16.45
N TYR A 241 -2.38 3.19 -16.35
CA TYR A 241 -1.45 2.44 -15.51
C TYR A 241 -0.78 1.29 -16.27
N ALA A 242 0.38 0.89 -15.74
CA ALA A 242 1.05 -0.34 -16.11
C ALA A 242 1.51 -1.09 -14.85
N ALA A 243 1.30 -2.40 -14.83
CA ALA A 243 1.91 -3.33 -13.90
C ALA A 243 2.70 -4.36 -14.71
N ARG A 244 3.99 -4.50 -14.43
CA ARG A 244 4.88 -5.40 -15.17
C ARG A 244 5.53 -6.38 -14.19
N LEU A 245 5.38 -7.66 -14.46
CA LEU A 245 6.00 -8.75 -13.71
C LEU A 245 7.05 -9.43 -14.57
N ARG A 246 8.26 -9.63 -14.05
CA ARG A 246 9.30 -10.49 -14.65
C ARG A 246 9.57 -11.69 -13.75
N VAL A 247 9.67 -12.88 -14.36
CA VAL A 247 9.93 -14.15 -13.66
C VAL A 247 11.34 -14.64 -13.97
N LEU A 248 12.15 -14.81 -12.93
CA LEU A 248 13.50 -15.36 -13.00
C LEU A 248 13.48 -16.74 -12.31
N ILE A 249 14.05 -17.76 -12.94
CA ILE A 249 14.08 -19.12 -12.38
C ILE A 249 15.51 -19.66 -12.32
N GLN A 250 15.75 -20.54 -11.35
CA GLN A 250 16.89 -21.44 -11.32
C GLN A 250 16.39 -22.87 -11.47
N GLY A 251 16.92 -23.61 -12.44
CA GLY A 251 16.37 -24.91 -12.84
C GLY A 251 15.03 -24.78 -13.57
N GLY A 252 14.60 -25.85 -14.23
CA GLY A 252 13.30 -25.90 -14.90
C GLY A 252 13.19 -25.09 -16.20
N SER A 253 11.95 -24.75 -16.57
CA SER A 253 11.65 -23.95 -17.76
C SER A 253 10.41 -23.08 -17.59
N ILE A 254 10.32 -22.01 -18.40
CA ILE A 254 9.14 -21.14 -18.51
C ILE A 254 8.48 -21.36 -19.87
N ARG A 255 7.19 -21.70 -19.86
CA ARG A 255 6.33 -21.65 -21.04
C ARG A 255 5.45 -20.42 -20.99
N ARG A 256 5.39 -19.69 -22.11
CA ARG A 256 4.54 -18.52 -22.30
C ARG A 256 3.23 -18.93 -22.96
N ALA A 257 2.13 -18.37 -22.47
CA ALA A 257 0.88 -18.27 -23.23
C ALA A 257 0.51 -16.77 -23.33
N ALA A 258 -0.61 -16.43 -23.96
CA ALA A 258 -0.94 -15.03 -24.25
C ALA A 258 -0.99 -14.14 -22.99
N ASP A 259 -1.55 -14.65 -21.90
CA ASP A 259 -1.93 -13.91 -20.68
C ASP A 259 -1.31 -14.47 -19.39
N ARG A 260 -0.39 -15.45 -19.49
CA ARG A 260 0.17 -16.17 -18.35
C ARG A 260 1.54 -16.77 -18.62
N LEU A 261 2.31 -16.97 -17.55
CA LEU A 261 3.58 -17.71 -17.57
C LEU A 261 3.45 -18.99 -16.76
N MET A 262 4.05 -20.07 -17.25
CA MET A 262 3.98 -21.38 -16.64
C MET A 262 5.40 -21.86 -16.34
N VAL A 263 5.73 -21.94 -15.07
CA VAL A 263 7.02 -22.44 -14.57
C VAL A 263 6.87 -23.93 -14.28
N THR A 264 7.77 -24.75 -14.82
CA THR A 264 7.80 -26.19 -14.60
C THR A 264 9.18 -26.62 -14.11
N GLY A 265 9.20 -27.33 -12.98
CA GLY A 265 10.38 -28.03 -12.48
C GLY A 265 11.53 -27.11 -12.09
N ALA A 266 11.25 -25.95 -11.51
CA ALA A 266 12.27 -25.05 -10.98
C ALA A 266 12.71 -25.47 -9.57
N ASP A 267 13.88 -24.98 -9.16
CA ASP A 267 14.36 -25.07 -7.77
C ASP A 267 13.93 -23.82 -6.99
N THR A 268 14.12 -22.66 -7.62
CA THR A 268 13.70 -21.36 -7.09
C THR A 268 13.15 -20.47 -8.19
N ALA A 269 12.27 -19.55 -7.82
CA ALA A 269 11.79 -18.49 -8.67
C ALA A 269 11.83 -17.15 -7.93
N VAL A 270 12.21 -16.08 -8.63
CA VAL A 270 12.12 -14.69 -8.16
C VAL A 270 11.20 -13.93 -9.11
N LEU A 271 10.14 -13.40 -8.54
CA LEU A 271 9.14 -12.57 -9.20
C LEU A 271 9.43 -11.12 -8.82
N LEU A 272 9.66 -10.28 -9.82
CA LEU A 272 9.85 -8.83 -9.67
C LEU A 272 8.68 -8.12 -10.34
N LEU A 273 7.97 -7.28 -9.59
CA LEU A 273 6.84 -6.51 -10.11
C LEU A 273 7.06 -5.01 -9.93
N ALA A 274 7.04 -4.28 -11.03
CA ALA A 274 6.99 -2.82 -11.04
C ALA A 274 5.57 -2.36 -11.41
N ALA A 275 5.16 -1.21 -10.86
CA ALA A 275 3.91 -0.56 -11.21
C ALA A 275 4.14 0.95 -11.36
N ALA A 276 3.39 1.59 -12.26
CA ALA A 276 3.39 3.04 -12.45
C ALA A 276 2.05 3.50 -13.03
N THR A 277 1.76 4.79 -12.87
CA THR A 277 0.67 5.48 -13.54
C THR A 277 1.18 6.74 -14.22
N ASP A 278 0.35 7.35 -15.07
CA ASP A 278 0.61 8.65 -15.67
C ASP A 278 0.03 9.82 -14.87
N TYR A 279 -0.36 9.59 -13.60
CA TYR A 279 -0.92 10.62 -12.72
C TYR A 279 -0.01 11.86 -12.68
N GLN A 280 -0.60 13.00 -13.06
CA GLN A 280 0.01 14.33 -12.98
C GLN A 280 -0.74 15.15 -11.94
N GLY A 281 -0.12 15.35 -10.78
CA GLY A 281 -0.78 16.01 -9.67
C GLY A 281 0.19 16.54 -8.63
N PHE A 282 -0.27 16.65 -7.38
CA PHE A 282 0.48 17.36 -6.35
C PHE A 282 1.66 16.56 -5.77
N ALA A 283 1.69 15.24 -5.98
CA ALA A 283 2.73 14.34 -5.51
C ALA A 283 2.80 13.08 -6.38
N GLY A 284 3.71 12.16 -6.06
CA GLY A 284 4.01 10.98 -6.87
C GLY A 284 5.07 11.24 -7.93
N ARG A 285 5.36 10.22 -8.75
CA ARG A 285 6.54 10.17 -9.64
C ARG A 285 6.47 11.08 -10.88
N GLN A 286 5.33 11.71 -11.17
CA GLN A 286 5.09 12.55 -12.36
C GLN A 286 5.57 11.90 -13.68
N ILE A 287 5.12 10.67 -13.94
CA ILE A 287 5.54 9.87 -15.10
C ILE A 287 4.62 10.15 -16.29
N ALA A 288 5.17 10.29 -17.49
CA ALA A 288 4.36 10.41 -18.71
C ALA A 288 4.04 9.05 -19.37
N ASP A 289 4.96 8.09 -19.28
CA ASP A 289 4.81 6.75 -19.86
C ASP A 289 4.98 5.66 -18.80
N PRO A 290 3.88 5.09 -18.27
CA PRO A 290 3.92 4.02 -17.28
C PRO A 290 4.61 2.75 -17.77
N ILE A 291 4.51 2.43 -19.06
CA ILE A 291 5.10 1.23 -19.65
C ILE A 291 6.63 1.37 -19.68
N ALA A 292 7.14 2.53 -20.10
CA ALA A 292 8.57 2.81 -20.09
C ALA A 292 9.14 2.85 -18.66
N ALA A 293 8.42 3.48 -17.72
CA ALA A 293 8.85 3.55 -16.32
C ALA A 293 8.95 2.16 -15.66
N THR A 294 7.93 1.31 -15.83
CA THR A 294 7.96 -0.06 -15.28
C THR A 294 9.05 -0.92 -15.91
N THR A 295 9.37 -0.70 -17.18
CA THR A 295 10.50 -1.38 -17.86
C THR A 295 11.83 -0.98 -17.21
N LEU A 296 12.06 0.32 -17.00
CA LEU A 296 13.29 0.82 -16.38
C LEU A 296 13.45 0.33 -14.93
N ASP A 297 12.37 0.30 -14.15
CA ASP A 297 12.41 -0.19 -12.77
C ASP A 297 12.82 -1.67 -12.71
N LEU A 298 12.21 -2.52 -13.56
CA LEU A 298 12.58 -3.94 -13.62
C LEU A 298 13.99 -4.18 -14.16
N ASP A 299 14.43 -3.44 -15.18
CA ASP A 299 15.77 -3.56 -15.73
C ASP A 299 16.85 -3.15 -14.71
N ARG A 300 16.56 -2.19 -13.83
CA ARG A 300 17.44 -1.88 -12.70
C ARG A 300 17.39 -2.94 -11.61
N ALA A 301 16.24 -3.54 -11.33
CA ALA A 301 16.07 -4.55 -10.30
C ALA A 301 16.71 -5.89 -10.69
N VAL A 302 16.57 -6.34 -11.94
CA VAL A 302 17.06 -7.65 -12.42
C VAL A 302 18.59 -7.80 -12.34
N THR A 303 19.32 -6.69 -12.37
CA THR A 303 20.79 -6.69 -12.23
C THR A 303 21.27 -7.06 -10.83
N LYS A 304 20.36 -7.14 -9.84
CA LYS A 304 20.68 -7.41 -8.45
C LYS A 304 20.17 -8.80 -8.05
N PRO A 305 21.01 -9.63 -7.41
CA PRO A 305 20.54 -10.90 -6.87
C PRO A 305 19.54 -10.65 -5.72
N PHE A 306 18.63 -11.60 -5.48
CA PHE A 306 17.58 -11.51 -4.46
C PHE A 306 18.10 -11.01 -3.09
N ASN A 307 19.20 -11.59 -2.60
CA ASN A 307 19.77 -11.21 -1.30
C ASN A 307 20.19 -9.73 -1.25
N ARG A 308 20.63 -9.15 -2.37
CA ARG A 308 20.95 -7.72 -2.45
C ARG A 308 19.71 -6.85 -2.42
N LEU A 309 18.64 -7.23 -3.12
CA LEU A 309 17.34 -6.53 -3.05
C LEU A 309 16.80 -6.56 -1.62
N LYS A 310 16.82 -7.73 -0.97
CA LYS A 310 16.38 -7.91 0.42
C LYS A 310 17.17 -7.04 1.39
N ILE A 311 18.50 -7.03 1.32
CA ILE A 311 19.35 -6.21 2.19
C ILE A 311 19.04 -4.73 2.01
N ARG A 312 18.91 -4.25 0.76
CA ARG A 312 18.60 -2.84 0.46
C ARG A 312 17.27 -2.42 1.05
N GLN A 313 16.21 -3.22 0.83
CA GLN A 313 14.90 -2.98 1.43
C GLN A 313 14.95 -2.96 2.96
N CYS A 314 15.59 -3.96 3.59
CA CYS A 314 15.65 -4.02 5.05
C CYS A 314 16.40 -2.82 5.62
N THR A 315 17.52 -2.44 5.00
CA THR A 315 18.34 -1.29 5.44
C THR A 315 17.56 0.02 5.32
N ASP A 316 16.85 0.20 4.22
CA ASP A 316 15.96 1.35 4.00
C ASP A 316 14.89 1.39 5.09
N HIS A 317 14.08 0.33 5.22
CA HIS A 317 12.99 0.23 6.20
C HIS A 317 13.46 0.50 7.65
N GLN A 318 14.59 -0.09 8.03
CA GLN A 318 15.17 0.04 9.38
C GLN A 318 15.65 1.45 9.70
N THR A 319 15.89 2.30 8.69
CA THR A 319 16.21 3.72 8.88
C THR A 319 15.09 4.45 9.61
N TRP A 320 13.83 4.04 9.43
CA TRP A 320 12.68 4.55 10.18
C TRP A 320 12.32 3.67 11.36
N PHE A 321 12.19 2.36 11.13
CA PHE A 321 11.59 1.46 12.12
C PHE A 321 12.40 1.38 13.41
N ASN A 322 13.74 1.38 13.33
CA ASN A 322 14.61 1.23 14.50
C ASN A 322 14.77 2.51 15.35
N ARG A 323 14.10 3.61 14.99
CA ARG A 323 14.19 4.89 15.72
C ARG A 323 13.46 4.89 17.07
N VAL A 324 12.50 4.00 17.25
CA VAL A 324 11.72 3.85 18.48
C VAL A 324 11.60 2.37 18.78
N ASP A 325 11.73 2.05 20.07
CA ASP A 325 11.50 0.73 20.63
C ASP A 325 10.52 0.85 21.81
N LEU A 326 9.67 -0.17 21.99
CA LEU A 326 8.73 -0.24 23.10
C LEU A 326 8.74 -1.65 23.68
N ASP A 327 9.48 -1.80 24.77
CA ASP A 327 9.57 -3.06 25.50
C ASP A 327 8.45 -3.15 26.55
N LEU A 328 7.63 -4.21 26.44
CA LEU A 328 6.58 -4.56 27.40
C LEU A 328 6.67 -6.06 27.71
N PRO A 329 6.34 -6.49 28.95
CA PRO A 329 6.54 -7.87 29.38
C PRO A 329 5.91 -8.92 28.45
N VAL A 330 6.72 -9.92 28.10
CA VAL A 330 6.31 -11.12 27.37
C VAL A 330 5.67 -12.12 28.34
N THR A 331 4.62 -12.81 27.91
CA THR A 331 3.97 -13.89 28.67
C THR A 331 3.87 -15.14 27.81
N ALA A 332 3.43 -16.26 28.38
CA ALA A 332 3.14 -17.48 27.60
C ALA A 332 2.09 -17.26 26.49
N ASN A 333 1.27 -16.21 26.58
CA ASN A 333 0.32 -15.86 25.51
C ASN A 333 1.02 -15.23 24.30
N SER A 334 2.15 -14.56 24.50
CA SER A 334 2.86 -13.81 23.46
C SER A 334 3.42 -14.72 22.36
N ASP A 335 3.67 -16.00 22.68
CA ASP A 335 4.12 -17.02 21.73
C ASP A 335 2.99 -17.59 20.85
N LEU A 336 1.72 -17.27 21.12
CA LEU A 336 0.58 -17.77 20.35
C LEU A 336 0.49 -17.08 18.96
N PRO A 337 -0.14 -17.71 17.95
CA PRO A 337 -0.52 -17.02 16.72
C PRO A 337 -1.28 -15.73 17.02
N THR A 338 -1.01 -14.66 16.26
CA THR A 338 -1.54 -13.31 16.54
C THR A 338 -3.06 -13.28 16.65
N GLY A 339 -3.78 -14.07 15.85
CA GLY A 339 -5.24 -14.19 15.97
C GLY A 339 -5.70 -14.75 17.33
N LYS A 340 -4.95 -15.72 17.90
CA LYS A 340 -5.23 -16.26 19.24
C LYS A 340 -4.88 -15.26 20.34
N ARG A 341 -3.79 -14.50 20.16
CA ARG A 341 -3.41 -13.39 21.07
C ARG A 341 -4.54 -12.37 21.20
N LEU A 342 -5.08 -11.91 20.06
CA LEU A 342 -6.21 -10.97 20.02
C LEU A 342 -7.47 -11.52 20.72
N ILE A 343 -7.85 -12.77 20.42
CA ILE A 343 -9.02 -13.40 21.06
C ILE A 343 -8.82 -13.57 22.57
N GLY A 344 -7.62 -13.96 23.00
CA GLY A 344 -7.27 -14.10 24.40
C GLY A 344 -7.31 -12.76 25.15
N PHE A 345 -6.68 -11.73 24.58
CA PHE A 345 -6.62 -10.38 25.14
C PHE A 345 -8.03 -9.79 25.31
N ALA A 346 -8.90 -9.94 24.31
CA ALA A 346 -10.30 -9.51 24.39
C ALA A 346 -11.10 -10.23 25.50
N LYS A 347 -10.66 -11.41 25.93
CA LYS A 347 -11.23 -12.18 27.05
C LYS A 347 -10.52 -11.93 28.39
N GLY A 348 -9.58 -10.99 28.45
CA GLY A 348 -8.85 -10.60 29.66
C GLY A 348 -7.55 -11.37 29.92
N ALA A 349 -7.03 -12.14 28.95
CA ALA A 349 -5.71 -12.74 29.08
C ALA A 349 -4.61 -11.66 29.05
N ALA A 350 -3.60 -11.77 29.92
CA ALA A 350 -2.48 -10.84 29.96
C ALA A 350 -1.53 -11.07 28.77
N ASP A 351 -1.41 -10.06 27.91
CA ASP A 351 -0.43 -10.01 26.80
C ASP A 351 0.02 -8.56 26.56
N PRO A 352 0.84 -7.96 27.46
CA PRO A 352 1.36 -6.60 27.28
C PRO A 352 2.16 -6.44 25.98
N ALA A 353 2.90 -7.47 25.57
CA ALA A 353 3.60 -7.50 24.28
C ALA A 353 2.67 -7.33 23.06
N LEU A 354 1.36 -7.62 23.18
CA LEU A 354 0.40 -7.36 22.10
C LEU A 354 0.13 -5.85 21.94
N ALA A 355 0.15 -5.10 23.03
CA ALA A 355 0.05 -3.64 22.98
C ALA A 355 1.30 -3.03 22.32
N ALA A 356 2.49 -3.55 22.64
CA ALA A 356 3.74 -3.17 21.96
C ALA A 356 3.69 -3.53 20.46
N LEU A 357 3.20 -4.72 20.11
CA LEU A 357 2.98 -5.12 18.72
C LEU A 357 2.03 -4.18 17.98
N TYR A 358 0.91 -3.79 18.61
CA TYR A 358 -0.06 -2.89 18.00
C TYR A 358 0.53 -1.47 17.78
N PHE A 359 1.29 -0.97 18.74
CA PHE A 359 2.04 0.29 18.62
C PHE A 359 3.04 0.24 17.45
N ASN A 360 3.89 -0.79 17.40
CA ASN A 360 4.86 -1.00 16.34
C ASN A 360 4.20 -1.21 14.97
N TYR A 361 3.03 -1.83 14.95
CA TYR A 361 2.26 -2.02 13.72
C TYR A 361 1.76 -0.69 13.16
N GLY A 362 1.30 0.25 14.00
CA GLY A 362 0.95 1.61 13.56
C GLY A 362 2.12 2.33 12.90
N ARG A 363 3.32 2.26 13.50
CA ARG A 363 4.55 2.83 12.91
C ARG A 363 4.90 2.16 11.58
N TYR A 364 4.86 0.83 11.53
CA TYR A 364 5.09 0.05 10.33
C TYR A 364 4.15 0.47 9.19
N LEU A 365 2.84 0.58 9.46
CA LEU A 365 1.85 0.94 8.45
C LEU A 365 2.10 2.34 7.89
N LEU A 366 2.50 3.32 8.71
CA LEU A 366 2.88 4.64 8.22
C LEU A 366 4.12 4.60 7.33
N ILE A 367 5.19 3.88 7.75
CA ILE A 367 6.40 3.65 6.93
C ILE A 367 6.07 3.01 5.58
N SER A 368 5.12 2.08 5.57
CA SER A 368 4.74 1.34 4.38
C SER A 368 3.72 2.05 3.49
N SER A 369 3.06 3.13 3.94
CA SER A 369 1.97 3.80 3.21
C SER A 369 2.19 5.29 2.94
N SER A 370 3.13 5.95 3.62
CA SER A 370 3.41 7.38 3.42
C SER A 370 4.89 7.66 3.42
N ARG A 371 5.46 7.92 2.24
CA ARG A 371 6.89 8.16 2.07
C ARG A 371 7.13 9.48 1.33
N PRO A 372 8.23 10.20 1.63
CA PRO A 372 8.59 11.45 0.95
C PRO A 372 8.41 11.41 -0.56
N GLY A 373 7.77 12.44 -1.12
CA GLY A 373 7.43 12.54 -2.54
C GLY A 373 6.23 11.69 -3.02
N GLY A 374 5.67 10.81 -2.18
CA GLY A 374 4.47 10.01 -2.48
C GLY A 374 3.16 10.72 -2.16
N LEU A 375 2.04 10.03 -2.40
CA LEU A 375 0.71 10.45 -1.94
C LEU A 375 0.52 10.09 -0.46
N PRO A 376 -0.29 10.85 0.30
CA PRO A 376 -0.51 10.54 1.70
C PRO A 376 -1.38 9.29 1.88
N ALA A 377 -1.11 8.55 2.97
CA ALA A 377 -1.96 7.46 3.44
C ALA A 377 -3.44 7.87 3.47
N ASN A 378 -4.28 7.17 2.71
CA ASN A 378 -5.72 7.41 2.63
C ASN A 378 -6.49 6.64 3.73
N LEU A 379 -7.82 6.53 3.62
CA LEU A 379 -8.65 5.77 4.58
C LEU A 379 -8.20 4.31 4.81
N GLN A 380 -7.45 3.73 3.88
CA GLN A 380 -6.93 2.37 3.94
C GLN A 380 -5.40 2.33 3.80
N GLY A 381 -4.71 3.46 4.04
CA GLY A 381 -3.28 3.60 3.77
C GLY A 381 -2.99 3.60 2.27
N ILE A 382 -2.64 2.44 1.73
CA ILE A 382 -2.45 2.16 0.30
C ILE A 382 -2.95 0.76 -0.09
N TRP A 383 -3.84 0.16 0.70
CA TRP A 383 -4.26 -1.23 0.53
C TRP A 383 -5.78 -1.34 0.36
N ALA A 384 -6.24 -1.47 -0.89
CA ALA A 384 -7.63 -1.76 -1.24
C ALA A 384 -7.74 -3.04 -2.09
N GLU A 385 -8.90 -3.71 -2.07
CA GLU A 385 -9.19 -4.83 -2.98
C GLU A 385 -10.31 -4.53 -3.99
N GLU A 386 -10.95 -3.37 -3.87
CA GLU A 386 -12.13 -2.99 -4.63
C GLU A 386 -11.83 -2.00 -5.76
N ILE A 387 -12.70 -2.00 -6.78
CA ILE A 387 -12.81 -0.90 -7.75
C ILE A 387 -13.58 0.29 -7.14
N GLN A 388 -14.54 0.00 -6.25
CA GLN A 388 -15.23 1.00 -5.45
C GLN A 388 -14.85 0.79 -3.99
N THR A 389 -13.76 1.43 -3.59
CA THR A 389 -13.32 1.46 -2.19
C THR A 389 -14.40 2.15 -1.33
N PRO A 390 -14.71 1.64 -0.12
CA PRO A 390 -15.59 2.31 0.84
C PRO A 390 -15.20 3.77 1.04
N TRP A 391 -16.18 4.66 0.96
CA TRP A 391 -15.97 6.13 1.00
C TRP A 391 -14.88 6.60 0.03
N ASN A 392 -14.85 5.99 -1.15
CA ASN A 392 -13.90 6.26 -2.22
C ASN A 392 -12.41 6.01 -1.89
N GLY A 393 -12.10 5.48 -0.70
CA GLY A 393 -10.73 5.48 -0.20
C GLY A 393 -10.12 6.89 -0.20
N ASP A 394 -10.96 7.92 -0.02
CA ASP A 394 -10.57 9.32 -0.11
C ASP A 394 -9.79 9.80 1.12
N TRP A 395 -9.58 11.12 1.22
CA TRP A 395 -9.07 11.73 2.44
C TRP A 395 -10.21 12.46 3.16
N HIS A 396 -10.71 11.86 4.24
CA HIS A 396 -11.61 12.51 5.20
C HIS A 396 -10.82 13.42 6.14
N LEU A 397 -11.20 14.70 6.15
CA LEU A 397 -10.58 15.83 6.81
C LEU A 397 -11.24 16.21 8.14
N ASP A 398 -12.20 15.42 8.62
CA ASP A 398 -12.93 15.69 9.87
C ASP A 398 -12.55 14.76 11.02
N ILE A 399 -11.55 13.88 10.83
CA ILE A 399 -10.83 13.12 11.86
C ILE A 399 -9.80 12.17 11.22
N ASN A 400 -10.13 11.54 10.09
CA ASN A 400 -9.43 10.35 9.61
C ASN A 400 -8.00 10.61 9.16
N ILE A 401 -7.78 11.55 8.22
CA ILE A 401 -6.42 11.83 7.77
C ILE A 401 -5.60 12.46 8.90
N GLN A 402 -6.20 13.24 9.79
CA GLN A 402 -5.49 13.74 10.97
C GLN A 402 -4.99 12.56 11.82
N MET A 403 -5.87 11.60 12.11
CA MET A 403 -5.52 10.40 12.87
C MET A 403 -4.42 9.58 12.21
N ASN A 404 -4.42 9.47 10.87
CA ASN A 404 -3.36 8.77 10.13
C ASN A 404 -1.96 9.32 10.47
N TYR A 405 -1.86 10.63 10.74
CA TYR A 405 -0.58 11.34 10.92
C TYR A 405 -0.27 11.78 12.35
N TRP A 406 -1.17 11.55 13.32
CA TRP A 406 -0.83 11.73 14.74
C TRP A 406 0.47 11.03 15.18
N PRO A 407 0.81 9.80 14.71
CA PRO A 407 2.06 9.17 15.08
C PRO A 407 3.29 9.74 14.35
N ALA A 408 3.15 10.56 13.30
CA ALA A 408 4.27 10.95 12.44
C ALA A 408 5.39 11.64 13.24
N GLU A 409 5.04 12.64 14.03
CA GLU A 409 6.04 13.39 14.81
C GLU A 409 6.47 12.64 16.07
N VAL A 410 5.50 12.29 16.92
CA VAL A 410 5.77 11.72 18.25
C VAL A 410 6.44 10.34 18.21
N CYS A 411 6.23 9.56 17.14
CA CYS A 411 6.88 8.25 16.95
C CYS A 411 8.16 8.33 16.11
N ASN A 412 8.75 9.52 15.96
CA ASN A 412 10.03 9.78 15.29
C ASN A 412 10.04 9.39 13.79
N LEU A 413 8.97 9.78 13.09
CA LEU A 413 8.73 9.52 11.67
C LEU A 413 8.41 10.84 10.91
N SER A 414 9.00 11.95 11.34
CA SER A 414 8.66 13.32 10.89
C SER A 414 8.70 13.47 9.36
N GLU A 415 9.67 12.86 8.69
CA GLU A 415 9.80 12.90 7.23
C GLU A 415 8.62 12.23 6.51
N LEU A 416 7.94 11.29 7.17
CA LEU A 416 6.78 10.60 6.61
C LEU A 416 5.52 11.47 6.66
N HIS A 417 5.56 12.63 7.32
CA HIS A 417 4.46 13.61 7.34
C HIS A 417 4.37 14.41 6.03
N GLU A 418 5.47 14.51 5.26
CA GLU A 418 5.57 15.34 4.05
C GLU A 418 4.39 15.13 3.07
N PRO A 419 3.96 13.90 2.74
CA PRO A 419 2.86 13.70 1.79
C PRO A 419 1.54 14.38 2.21
N MET A 420 1.21 14.41 3.51
CA MET A 420 0.03 15.12 4.01
C MET A 420 0.23 16.64 3.90
N LEU A 421 1.42 17.14 4.23
CA LEU A 421 1.74 18.57 4.15
C LEU A 421 1.63 19.06 2.69
N LYS A 422 2.03 18.24 1.71
CA LYS A 422 1.84 18.52 0.28
C LYS A 422 0.37 18.51 -0.15
N LEU A 423 -0.45 17.60 0.40
CA LEU A 423 -1.90 17.60 0.17
C LEU A 423 -2.55 18.88 0.71
N ILE A 424 -2.13 19.36 1.90
CA ILE A 424 -2.60 20.63 2.45
C ILE A 424 -2.28 21.77 1.47
N ALA A 425 -1.03 21.85 1.01
CA ALA A 425 -0.59 22.87 0.06
C ALA A 425 -1.37 22.81 -1.27
N SER A 426 -1.70 21.61 -1.77
CA SER A 426 -2.45 21.46 -3.02
C SER A 426 -3.89 21.95 -2.93
N MET A 427 -4.48 21.98 -1.73
CA MET A 427 -5.84 22.47 -1.52
C MET A 427 -5.95 24.00 -1.41
N VAL A 428 -4.84 24.72 -1.27
CA VAL A 428 -4.87 26.18 -1.04
C VAL A 428 -5.49 26.93 -2.22
N GLU A 429 -5.15 26.59 -3.46
CA GLU A 429 -5.75 27.25 -4.64
C GLU A 429 -7.24 26.94 -4.77
N PRO A 430 -7.68 25.66 -4.92
CA PRO A 430 -9.10 25.36 -5.07
C PRO A 430 -9.91 25.83 -3.85
N GLY A 431 -9.35 25.72 -2.64
CA GLY A 431 -9.99 26.18 -1.42
C GLY A 431 -10.17 27.69 -1.33
N ARG A 432 -9.35 28.51 -2.03
CA ARG A 432 -9.60 29.97 -2.16
C ARG A 432 -10.86 30.24 -2.97
N LYS A 433 -11.08 29.47 -4.05
CA LYS A 433 -12.31 29.57 -4.84
C LYS A 433 -13.53 29.17 -4.01
N THR A 434 -13.41 28.08 -3.25
CA THR A 434 -14.46 27.63 -2.35
C THR A 434 -14.77 28.66 -1.26
N ALA A 435 -13.74 29.28 -0.65
CA ALA A 435 -13.91 30.31 0.38
C ALA A 435 -14.65 31.55 -0.17
N GLN A 436 -14.32 31.97 -1.39
CA GLN A 436 -15.00 33.05 -2.08
C GLN A 436 -16.47 32.68 -2.40
N ALA A 437 -16.70 31.50 -2.96
CA ALA A 437 -18.02 31.05 -3.41
C ALA A 437 -19.05 30.91 -2.27
N TYR A 438 -18.66 30.24 -1.18
CA TYR A 438 -19.58 29.91 -0.08
C TYR A 438 -19.58 30.95 1.04
N TYR A 439 -18.50 31.72 1.23
CA TYR A 439 -18.39 32.61 2.39
C TYR A 439 -18.06 34.07 2.02
N ASN A 440 -17.84 34.38 0.74
CA ASN A 440 -17.32 35.67 0.26
C ASN A 440 -16.11 36.12 1.11
N ALA A 441 -15.23 35.16 1.38
CA ALA A 441 -14.13 35.31 2.33
C ALA A 441 -12.77 35.17 1.65
N ARG A 442 -11.77 35.85 2.22
CA ARG A 442 -10.36 35.61 1.91
C ARG A 442 -9.90 34.28 2.52
N GLY A 443 -8.68 33.88 2.20
CA GLY A 443 -8.10 32.63 2.71
C GLY A 443 -8.57 31.44 1.87
N TRP A 444 -8.52 30.24 2.45
CA TRP A 444 -8.95 29.00 1.78
C TRP A 444 -9.75 28.15 2.76
N VAL A 445 -10.63 27.30 2.24
CA VAL A 445 -11.41 26.35 3.03
C VAL A 445 -11.51 25.02 2.29
N ALA A 446 -11.44 23.94 3.06
CA ALA A 446 -11.80 22.59 2.64
C ALA A 446 -12.70 22.00 3.73
N HIS A 447 -13.71 21.23 3.31
CA HIS A 447 -14.77 20.71 4.18
C HIS A 447 -14.41 19.30 4.69
N VAL A 448 -15.30 18.31 4.54
CA VAL A 448 -15.10 16.95 5.10
C VAL A 448 -14.17 16.09 4.28
N ILE A 449 -14.15 16.24 2.97
CA ILE A 449 -13.48 15.30 2.08
C ILE A 449 -12.67 16.04 1.03
N THR A 450 -11.59 15.39 0.58
CA THR A 450 -10.81 15.81 -0.57
C THR A 450 -10.31 14.59 -1.34
N ASN A 451 -9.76 14.82 -2.52
CA ASN A 451 -9.31 13.81 -3.46
C ASN A 451 -8.04 14.27 -4.18
N PRO A 452 -7.41 13.42 -5.02
CA PRO A 452 -6.20 13.80 -5.77
C PRO A 452 -6.41 14.90 -6.80
N TRP A 453 -7.67 15.30 -7.05
CA TRP A 453 -8.09 16.24 -8.08
C TRP A 453 -8.40 17.64 -7.53
N GLY A 454 -8.21 17.87 -6.22
CA GLY A 454 -8.35 19.18 -5.58
C GLY A 454 -9.77 19.54 -5.16
N PHE A 455 -10.59 18.56 -4.78
CA PHE A 455 -11.95 18.82 -4.28
C PHE A 455 -11.94 19.48 -2.90
N THR A 456 -12.47 20.70 -2.80
CA THR A 456 -12.58 21.47 -1.53
C THR A 456 -14.00 21.91 -1.18
N SER A 457 -14.95 21.75 -2.10
CA SER A 457 -16.37 22.06 -1.91
C SER A 457 -17.00 21.31 -0.72
N PRO A 458 -18.13 21.78 -0.20
CA PRO A 458 -18.89 21.01 0.78
C PRO A 458 -19.36 19.68 0.19
N GLY A 459 -19.60 18.69 1.05
CA GLY A 459 -20.28 17.45 0.67
C GLY A 459 -21.75 17.65 0.26
N GLU A 460 -22.40 16.55 -0.11
CA GLU A 460 -23.72 16.55 -0.76
C GLU A 460 -24.88 16.84 0.21
N ARG A 461 -24.65 16.88 1.53
CA ARG A 461 -25.71 17.11 2.55
C ARG A 461 -25.21 17.92 3.74
N ALA A 462 -26.12 18.69 4.33
CA ALA A 462 -25.88 19.46 5.55
C ALA A 462 -25.43 18.61 6.74
N SER A 463 -25.96 17.39 6.87
CA SER A 463 -25.75 16.52 8.04
C SER A 463 -24.31 16.03 8.21
N TRP A 464 -23.46 16.21 7.20
CA TRP A 464 -22.05 15.84 7.28
C TRP A 464 -21.18 16.83 6.49
N GLY A 465 -21.53 17.15 5.25
CA GLY A 465 -20.62 17.75 4.26
C GLY A 465 -20.29 19.23 4.42
N ALA A 466 -21.05 19.99 5.20
CA ALA A 466 -20.95 21.45 5.28
C ALA A 466 -20.13 21.98 6.47
N THR A 467 -19.25 21.18 7.06
CA THR A 467 -18.32 21.67 8.10
C THR A 467 -17.15 22.45 7.52
N VAL A 468 -16.78 23.55 8.16
CA VAL A 468 -15.66 24.43 7.77
C VAL A 468 -14.35 24.14 8.50
N SER A 469 -14.32 23.13 9.38
CA SER A 469 -13.17 22.86 10.26
C SER A 469 -12.04 22.08 9.60
N GLY A 470 -12.26 21.43 8.45
CA GLY A 470 -11.28 20.53 7.83
C GLY A 470 -9.94 21.22 7.58
N SER A 471 -9.95 22.29 6.79
CA SER A 471 -8.75 23.12 6.55
C SER A 471 -8.09 23.65 7.83
N ALA A 472 -8.86 24.13 8.81
CA ALA A 472 -8.31 24.67 10.06
C ALA A 472 -7.63 23.59 10.92
N TRP A 473 -8.18 22.37 10.96
CA TRP A 473 -7.56 21.26 11.68
C TRP A 473 -6.30 20.78 10.97
N LEU A 474 -6.31 20.73 9.63
CA LEU A 474 -5.10 20.42 8.85
C LEU A 474 -3.97 21.41 9.12
N CYS A 475 -4.26 22.70 9.33
CA CYS A 475 -3.23 23.67 9.72
C CYS A 475 -2.56 23.36 11.07
N GLN A 476 -3.19 22.57 11.95
CA GLN A 476 -2.50 22.09 13.16
C GLN A 476 -1.35 21.16 12.80
N HIS A 477 -1.47 20.34 11.75
CA HIS A 477 -0.38 19.47 11.30
C HIS A 477 0.81 20.27 10.74
N LEU A 478 0.56 21.41 10.08
CA LEU A 478 1.63 22.34 9.71
C LEU A 478 2.35 22.86 10.96
N TRP A 479 1.59 23.32 11.96
CA TRP A 479 2.18 23.82 13.20
C TRP A 479 2.92 22.74 13.99
N GLU A 480 2.35 21.54 14.12
CA GLU A 480 2.97 20.40 14.81
C GLU A 480 4.29 20.02 14.14
N HIS A 481 4.34 19.93 12.82
CA HIS A 481 5.60 19.65 12.12
C HIS A 481 6.69 20.68 12.45
N TYR A 482 6.35 21.97 12.46
CA TYR A 482 7.27 23.01 12.92
C TYR A 482 7.62 22.86 14.40
N ALA A 483 6.67 22.58 15.28
CA ALA A 483 6.90 22.49 16.72
C ALA A 483 7.86 21.36 17.09
N TYR A 484 7.84 20.25 16.35
CA TYR A 484 8.77 19.13 16.55
C TYR A 484 10.14 19.33 15.89
N THR A 485 10.19 19.96 14.70
CA THR A 485 11.43 20.11 13.92
C THR A 485 12.18 21.41 14.20
N LEU A 486 11.45 22.45 14.61
CA LEU A 486 11.87 23.84 14.70
C LEU A 486 12.50 24.38 13.40
N ASP A 487 12.14 23.81 12.25
CA ASP A 487 12.68 24.21 10.94
C ASP A 487 12.09 25.57 10.49
N PRO A 488 12.90 26.64 10.42
CA PRO A 488 12.43 27.96 10.04
C PRO A 488 12.16 28.09 8.52
N ASP A 489 12.77 27.26 7.68
CA ASP A 489 12.48 27.21 6.25
C ASP A 489 11.11 26.58 6.00
N PHE A 490 10.82 25.49 6.72
CA PHE A 490 9.49 24.89 6.71
C PHE A 490 8.42 25.89 7.20
N LEU A 491 8.63 26.58 8.32
CA LEU A 491 7.65 27.55 8.83
C LEU A 491 7.38 28.72 7.87
N ARG A 492 8.37 29.13 7.07
CA ARG A 492 8.17 30.15 6.03
C ARG A 492 7.37 29.64 4.84
N TRP A 493 7.50 28.35 4.54
CA TRP A 493 6.77 27.69 3.46
C TRP A 493 5.31 27.42 3.82
N ALA A 494 5.08 26.95 5.05
CA ALA A 494 3.76 26.70 5.64
C ALA A 494 2.96 28.00 5.82
#